data_AF-A0A397VWP8-F1
#
_entry.id   AF-A0A397VWP8-F1
#
_cell.length_a   1.000
_cell.length_b   1.000
_cell.length_c   1.000
_cell.angle_alpha   90.00
_cell.angle_beta   90.00
_cell.angle_gamma   90.00
#
_symmetry.space_group_name_H-M   'P 1'
#
loop_
_entity.id
_entity.type
_entity.pdbx_description
1 polymer ?
#
loop_
_entity_poly.entity_id
_entity_poly.type
_entity_poly.pdbx_seq_one_letter_code
_entity_poly.pdbx_strand_id
1 'polypeptide(L)'
;KISDIISKPEIKKYSNSINFIPANKPLNNLTFSFNEIIRIANQTKSIGLSGIVIMIHPLLNEVTVNLPIGNITETIQDFINAIMIYDPKINHPSDLSASYTKRGIDERGLFIKVLSGDKIHFDNNATCTAGFLAKGKNKQFLVSAGHYIGNVNVTKSKPRVFYHGLNNKPLLIGKVVYSIWSAPYDFSLIDTKSMNIRLKLSTNIKNRFVSYPELIIEKNGMPQSSHITHLCKSGSASHLTCGNIISFNGAFVSEQGELYTGIIIIYRSFSW
;
A
#
# COMPACT_ATOMS: atom_id res chain seq x y z
N LYS A 1 -4.74 30.98 11.29
CA LYS A 1 -4.37 31.23 12.70
C LYS A 1 -5.08 30.21 13.59
N ILE A 2 -4.62 29.95 14.82
CA ILE A 2 -5.24 28.96 15.74
C ILE A 2 -6.74 29.25 15.94
N SER A 3 -7.08 30.54 16.09
CA SER A 3 -8.47 31.04 16.15
C SER A 3 -9.35 30.51 15.01
N ASP A 4 -8.80 30.44 13.80
CA ASP A 4 -9.53 30.06 12.59
C ASP A 4 -9.69 28.54 12.47
N ILE A 5 -8.83 27.78 13.16
CA ILE A 5 -8.91 26.32 13.22
C ILE A 5 -9.90 25.89 14.29
N ILE A 6 -9.85 26.50 15.48
CA ILE A 6 -10.77 26.21 16.59
C ILE A 6 -12.20 26.64 16.26
N SER A 7 -12.39 27.65 15.42
CA SER A 7 -13.72 28.10 15.00
C SER A 7 -14.44 27.11 14.08
N LYS A 8 -13.75 26.12 13.52
CA LYS A 8 -14.36 25.08 12.67
C LYS A 8 -15.30 24.19 13.48
N PRO A 9 -16.55 23.94 13.04
CA PRO A 9 -17.53 23.16 13.79
C PRO A 9 -17.04 21.77 14.22
N GLU A 10 -16.23 21.13 13.39
CA GLU A 10 -15.69 19.78 13.62
C GLU A 10 -14.64 19.75 14.75
N ILE A 11 -13.92 20.86 14.93
CA ILE A 11 -12.83 21.01 15.91
C ILE A 11 -13.32 21.68 17.18
N LYS A 12 -14.30 22.58 17.08
CA LYS A 12 -14.83 23.39 18.19
C LYS A 12 -15.24 22.54 19.40
N LYS A 13 -15.88 21.39 19.18
CA LYS A 13 -16.28 20.44 20.25
C LYS A 13 -15.10 19.82 21.00
N TYR A 14 -13.89 19.91 20.46
CA TYR A 14 -12.66 19.36 21.02
C TYR A 14 -11.68 20.47 21.42
N SER A 15 -12.10 21.74 21.47
CA SER A 15 -11.21 22.89 21.73
C SER A 15 -10.41 22.73 23.03
N ASN A 16 -10.99 22.06 24.03
CA ASN A 16 -10.39 21.86 25.34
C ASN A 16 -9.53 20.58 25.42
N SER A 17 -9.50 19.77 24.36
CA SER A 17 -8.78 18.50 24.28
C SER A 17 -7.71 18.48 23.21
N ILE A 18 -7.56 19.57 22.45
CA ILE A 18 -6.58 19.71 21.36
C ILE A 18 -5.49 20.66 21.81
N ASN A 19 -4.24 20.23 21.68
CA ASN A 19 -3.07 21.08 21.84
C ASN A 19 -2.54 21.50 20.47
N PHE A 20 -2.23 22.78 20.29
CA PHE A 20 -1.62 23.31 19.07
C PHE A 20 -0.13 23.50 19.32
N ILE A 21 0.69 22.67 18.69
CA ILE A 21 2.14 22.77 18.75
C ILE A 21 2.58 23.59 17.52
N PRO A 22 3.34 24.69 17.70
CA PRO A 22 3.90 25.43 16.58
C PRO A 22 4.82 24.54 15.73
N ALA A 23 4.67 24.63 14.42
CA ALA A 23 5.61 24.03 13.47
C ALA A 23 6.87 24.91 13.37
N ASN A 24 8.05 24.29 13.39
CA ASN A 24 9.34 24.95 13.25
C ASN A 24 9.65 25.33 11.79
N LYS A 25 9.18 24.52 10.84
CA LYS A 25 9.28 24.71 9.39
C LYS A 25 7.87 24.93 8.80
N PRO A 26 7.64 26.01 8.05
CA PRO A 26 6.34 26.26 7.45
C PRO A 26 6.07 25.25 6.32
N LEU A 27 4.79 24.95 6.07
CA LEU A 27 4.38 23.91 5.12
C LEU A 27 4.88 24.18 3.69
N ASN A 28 4.89 25.45 3.25
CA ASN A 28 5.41 25.83 1.94
C ASN A 28 6.89 25.47 1.78
N ASN A 29 7.71 25.66 2.80
CA ASN A 29 9.13 25.27 2.78
C ASN A 29 9.26 23.74 2.70
N LEU A 30 8.47 23.00 3.49
CA LEU A 30 8.48 21.53 3.44
C LEU A 30 8.04 21.00 2.08
N THR A 31 6.99 21.57 1.49
CA THR A 31 6.51 21.22 0.15
C THR A 31 7.54 21.55 -0.93
N PHE A 32 8.20 22.71 -0.83
CA PHE A 32 9.28 23.07 -1.74
C PHE A 32 10.45 22.08 -1.66
N SER A 33 10.99 21.83 -0.46
CA SER A 33 12.07 20.85 -0.25
C SER A 33 11.68 19.47 -0.75
N PHE A 34 10.47 19.00 -0.43
CA PHE A 34 9.97 17.71 -0.91
C PHE A 34 9.96 17.64 -2.44
N ASN A 35 9.37 18.65 -3.12
CA ASN A 35 9.27 18.66 -4.57
C ASN A 35 10.64 18.70 -5.26
N GLU A 36 11.60 19.45 -4.72
CA GLU A 36 12.96 19.49 -5.28
C GLU A 36 13.69 18.16 -5.10
N ILE A 37 13.53 17.49 -3.96
CA ILE A 37 14.09 16.16 -3.71
C ILE A 37 13.49 15.13 -4.68
N ILE A 38 12.18 15.18 -4.90
CA ILE A 38 11.46 14.35 -5.88
C ILE A 38 11.97 14.62 -7.30
N ARG A 39 12.17 15.89 -7.66
CA ARG A 39 12.72 16.29 -8.97
C ARG A 39 14.12 15.72 -9.18
N ILE A 40 14.99 15.80 -8.18
CA ILE A 40 16.35 15.23 -8.24
C ILE A 40 16.29 13.71 -8.35
N ALA A 41 15.46 13.04 -7.53
CA ALA A 41 15.29 11.59 -7.58
C ALA A 41 14.82 11.10 -8.96
N ASN A 42 14.00 11.89 -9.65
CA ASN A 42 13.51 11.59 -11.01
C ASN A 42 14.55 11.89 -12.11
N GLN A 43 15.46 12.84 -11.88
CA GLN A 43 16.51 13.23 -12.84
C GLN A 43 17.73 12.32 -12.79
N THR A 44 18.11 11.90 -11.59
CA THR A 44 19.05 10.80 -11.41
C THR A 44 18.37 9.59 -12.01
N LYS A 45 18.94 8.96 -13.06
CA LYS A 45 18.41 7.68 -13.56
C LYS A 45 18.29 6.76 -12.35
N SER A 46 17.08 6.51 -11.85
CA SER A 46 16.88 5.97 -10.49
C SER A 46 17.31 4.50 -10.33
N ILE A 47 18.00 3.96 -11.34
CA ILE A 47 18.89 2.81 -11.26
C ILE A 47 19.90 3.06 -10.13
N GLY A 48 19.77 2.32 -9.04
CA GLY A 48 20.65 2.44 -7.86
C GLY A 48 20.08 3.26 -6.70
N LEU A 49 18.91 3.89 -6.86
CA LEU A 49 18.14 4.54 -5.78
C LEU A 49 17.01 3.68 -5.24
N SER A 50 16.97 2.40 -5.64
CA SER A 50 15.93 1.45 -5.30
C SER A 50 15.72 1.34 -3.78
N GLY A 51 14.46 1.41 -3.35
CA GLY A 51 14.07 1.27 -1.95
C GLY A 51 14.07 2.57 -1.14
N ILE A 52 14.46 3.71 -1.72
CA ILE A 52 14.36 5.01 -1.05
C ILE A 52 12.88 5.41 -0.88
N VAL A 53 12.53 5.89 0.32
CA VAL A 53 11.21 6.44 0.64
C VAL A 53 11.36 7.90 1.06
N ILE A 54 10.63 8.80 0.40
CA ILE A 54 10.68 10.25 0.63
C ILE A 54 9.31 10.71 1.14
N MET A 55 9.28 11.53 2.20
CA MET A 55 8.02 11.99 2.77
C MET A 55 8.15 13.29 3.54
N ILE A 56 7.02 13.98 3.76
CA ILE A 56 6.92 15.02 4.79
C ILE A 56 6.45 14.35 6.07
N HIS A 57 7.30 14.29 7.09
CA HIS A 57 6.93 13.69 8.37
C HIS A 57 6.26 14.75 9.26
N PRO A 58 4.94 14.66 9.54
CA PRO A 58 4.21 15.71 10.24
C PRO A 58 4.63 15.88 11.70
N LEU A 59 4.93 14.78 12.40
CA LEU A 59 5.40 14.84 13.80
C LEU A 59 6.80 15.44 13.95
N LEU A 60 7.69 15.18 12.98
CA LEU A 60 9.05 15.77 12.99
C LEU A 60 9.05 17.17 12.37
N ASN A 61 8.01 17.51 11.60
CA ASN A 61 7.89 18.75 10.85
C ASN A 61 9.09 18.93 9.89
N GLU A 62 9.48 17.85 9.22
CA GLU A 62 10.66 17.75 8.35
C GLU A 62 10.36 16.93 7.09
N VAL A 63 11.12 17.15 6.02
CA VAL A 63 11.19 16.20 4.91
C VAL A 63 12.15 15.10 5.31
N THR A 64 11.72 13.85 5.21
CA THR A 64 12.49 12.68 5.60
C THR A 64 12.78 11.81 4.38
N VAL A 65 14.01 11.31 4.29
CA VAL A 65 14.44 10.34 3.29
C VAL A 65 14.91 9.08 4.03
N ASN A 66 14.15 8.00 3.91
CA ASN A 66 14.52 6.71 4.47
C ASN A 66 15.28 5.91 3.41
N LEU A 67 16.48 5.45 3.77
CA LEU A 67 17.33 4.66 2.90
C LEU A 67 16.96 3.17 2.95
N PRO A 68 17.23 2.40 1.88
CA PRO A 68 17.07 0.94 1.91
C PRO A 68 17.99 0.28 2.95
N ILE A 69 17.59 -0.91 3.41
CA ILE A 69 18.44 -1.76 4.26
C ILE A 69 19.59 -2.31 3.40
N GLY A 70 20.84 -2.02 3.79
CA GLY A 70 22.04 -2.48 3.09
C GLY A 70 23.14 -1.42 3.04
N ASN A 71 24.20 -1.72 2.29
CA ASN A 71 25.30 -0.78 2.10
C ASN A 71 24.86 0.41 1.24
N ILE A 72 25.25 1.62 1.66
CA ILE A 72 25.08 2.84 0.88
C ILE A 72 25.97 2.74 -0.35
N THR A 73 25.36 2.70 -1.54
CA THR A 73 26.08 2.73 -2.80
C THR A 73 26.56 4.15 -3.11
N GLU A 74 27.55 4.27 -4.00
CA GLU A 74 28.01 5.58 -4.49
C GLU A 74 26.85 6.42 -5.04
N THR A 75 25.93 5.81 -5.80
CA THR A 75 24.74 6.48 -6.32
C THR A 75 23.81 7.01 -5.22
N ILE A 76 23.60 6.26 -4.13
CA ILE A 76 22.81 6.74 -3.00
C ILE A 76 23.54 7.90 -2.31
N GLN A 77 24.88 7.80 -2.17
CA GLN A 77 25.67 8.86 -1.56
C GLN A 77 25.65 10.16 -2.39
N ASP A 78 25.77 10.07 -3.71
CA ASP A 78 25.66 11.21 -4.62
C ASP A 78 24.28 11.86 -4.53
N PHE A 79 23.23 11.04 -4.48
CA PHE A 79 21.88 11.52 -4.27
C PHE A 79 21.73 12.25 -2.94
N ILE A 80 22.23 11.67 -1.83
CA ILE A 80 22.23 12.32 -0.51
C ILE A 80 22.92 13.67 -0.60
N ASN A 81 24.13 13.72 -1.15
CA ASN A 81 24.92 14.96 -1.29
C ASN A 81 24.15 16.03 -2.09
N ALA A 82 23.47 15.63 -3.17
CA ALA A 82 22.68 16.54 -4.00
C ALA A 82 21.45 17.12 -3.29
N ILE A 83 20.88 16.39 -2.32
CA ILE A 83 19.66 16.82 -1.62
C ILE A 83 19.90 17.52 -0.29
N MET A 84 21.12 17.44 0.28
CA MET A 84 21.43 18.03 1.58
C MET A 84 21.13 19.53 1.66
N ILE A 85 21.21 20.25 0.53
CA ILE A 85 20.88 21.68 0.44
C ILE A 85 19.42 22.00 0.76
N TYR A 86 18.52 21.01 0.68
CA TYR A 86 17.09 21.17 1.01
C TYR A 86 16.77 20.77 2.46
N ASP A 87 17.81 20.51 3.26
CA ASP A 87 17.76 20.15 4.67
C ASP A 87 16.80 18.98 5.01
N PRO A 88 16.93 17.82 4.31
CA PRO A 88 16.18 16.62 4.65
C PRO A 88 16.78 15.91 5.87
N LYS A 89 15.93 15.25 6.65
CA LYS A 89 16.38 14.27 7.63
C LYS A 89 16.61 12.92 6.97
N ILE A 90 17.87 12.48 6.95
CA ILE A 90 18.25 11.16 6.43
C ILE A 90 18.08 10.13 7.53
N ASN A 91 17.25 9.12 7.28
CA ASN A 91 17.05 8.00 8.19
C ASN A 91 17.73 6.76 7.63
N HIS A 92 18.67 6.23 8.40
CA HIS A 92 19.24 4.92 8.17
C HIS A 92 18.35 3.87 8.82
N PRO A 93 18.03 2.75 8.15
CA PRO A 93 17.22 1.72 8.76
C PRO A 93 17.96 1.10 9.95
N SER A 94 17.21 0.81 11.00
CA SER A 94 17.62 -0.13 12.05
C SER A 94 17.27 -1.55 11.59
N ASP A 95 18.15 -2.52 11.84
CA ASP A 95 17.92 -3.93 11.48
C ASP A 95 16.58 -4.42 12.04
N LEU A 96 15.60 -4.61 11.15
CA LEU A 96 14.32 -5.21 11.49
C LEU A 96 14.21 -6.54 10.75
N SER A 97 14.65 -7.61 11.42
CA SER A 97 14.43 -8.98 10.96
C SER A 97 12.94 -9.35 11.11
N ALA A 98 12.32 -9.76 10.01
CA ALA A 98 10.96 -10.29 10.03
C ALA A 98 11.01 -11.83 9.95
N SER A 99 10.56 -12.49 11.00
CA SER A 99 10.43 -13.95 11.08
C SER A 99 9.18 -14.46 10.32
N TYR A 100 9.42 -15.35 9.36
CA TYR A 100 8.39 -16.07 8.61
C TYR A 100 7.99 -17.34 9.36
N THR A 101 6.68 -17.60 9.47
CA THR A 101 6.15 -18.91 9.89
C THR A 101 5.16 -19.43 8.85
N LYS A 102 5.38 -20.69 8.44
CA LYS A 102 4.55 -21.47 7.50
C LYS A 102 3.18 -21.77 8.10
N ARG A 103 2.14 -21.87 7.24
CA ARG A 103 0.79 -22.30 7.61
C ARG A 103 0.49 -23.71 7.10
N GLY A 104 -0.17 -24.50 7.95
CA GLY A 104 -0.89 -25.73 7.57
C GLY A 104 -2.33 -25.41 7.15
N ILE A 105 -2.87 -26.25 6.28
CA ILE A 105 -4.25 -26.19 5.77
C ILE A 105 -5.09 -27.13 6.64
N ASP A 106 -6.23 -26.65 7.14
CA ASP A 106 -7.26 -27.50 7.77
C ASP A 106 -8.45 -27.62 6.80
N GLU A 107 -8.81 -28.86 6.48
CA GLU A 107 -9.93 -29.21 5.63
C GLU A 107 -11.17 -29.44 6.49
N ARG A 108 -12.20 -28.60 6.30
CA ARG A 108 -13.62 -29.00 6.30
C ARG A 108 -14.53 -27.85 5.85
N GLY A 109 -14.69 -27.73 4.53
CA GLY A 109 -15.71 -26.90 3.90
C GLY A 109 -15.92 -27.32 2.45
N LEU A 110 -17.19 -27.45 2.01
CA LEU A 110 -17.54 -27.81 0.63
C LEU A 110 -17.04 -26.79 -0.42
N PHE A 111 -16.65 -25.59 0.02
CA PHE A 111 -16.14 -24.50 -0.81
C PHE A 111 -14.86 -23.92 -0.21
N ILE A 112 -13.91 -23.58 -1.08
CA ILE A 112 -12.68 -22.85 -0.76
C ILE A 112 -13.02 -21.36 -0.80
N LYS A 113 -12.93 -20.69 0.36
CA LYS A 113 -13.11 -19.24 0.43
C LYS A 113 -11.90 -18.54 -0.19
N VAL A 114 -12.16 -17.49 -0.97
CA VAL A 114 -11.15 -16.52 -1.40
C VAL A 114 -11.34 -15.26 -0.55
N LEU A 115 -10.40 -15.03 0.36
CA LEU A 115 -10.38 -13.91 1.31
C LEU A 115 -9.53 -12.75 0.77
N SER A 116 -9.82 -11.53 1.23
CA SER A 116 -8.88 -10.42 1.03
C SER A 116 -7.56 -10.72 1.73
N GLY A 117 -6.44 -10.59 1.02
CA GLY A 117 -5.12 -11.02 1.51
C GLY A 117 -4.68 -12.41 1.03
N ASP A 118 -5.56 -13.18 0.36
CA ASP A 118 -5.17 -14.47 -0.24
C ASP A 118 -4.24 -14.30 -1.44
N LYS A 119 -3.39 -15.31 -1.65
CA LYS A 119 -2.52 -15.39 -2.82
C LYS A 119 -3.36 -15.76 -4.04
N ILE A 120 -3.26 -14.98 -5.10
CA ILE A 120 -3.88 -15.26 -6.40
C ILE A 120 -2.81 -15.24 -7.49
N HIS A 121 -3.03 -16.02 -8.54
CA HIS A 121 -2.06 -16.23 -9.61
C HIS A 121 -2.59 -15.65 -10.91
N PHE A 122 -1.76 -14.87 -11.60
CA PHE A 122 -2.04 -14.32 -12.90
C PHE A 122 -1.34 -15.14 -13.98
N ASP A 123 -2.11 -15.65 -14.96
CA ASP A 123 -1.62 -16.41 -16.13
C ASP A 123 -0.48 -17.41 -15.80
N ASN A 124 -0.61 -18.10 -14.65
CA ASN A 124 0.31 -19.11 -14.08
C ASN A 124 1.75 -18.68 -13.71
N ASN A 125 2.17 -17.43 -13.93
CA ASN A 125 3.56 -17.00 -13.69
C ASN A 125 3.73 -15.85 -12.68
N ALA A 126 2.74 -14.96 -12.51
CA ALA A 126 2.83 -13.86 -11.54
C ALA A 126 1.91 -14.09 -10.34
N THR A 127 2.34 -13.68 -9.15
CA THR A 127 1.55 -13.84 -7.93
C THR A 127 1.17 -12.48 -7.36
N CYS A 128 -0.12 -12.31 -7.10
CA CYS A 128 -0.69 -11.11 -6.52
C CYS A 128 -1.39 -11.45 -5.21
N THR A 129 -2.04 -10.43 -4.63
CA THR A 129 -2.90 -10.57 -3.47
C THR A 129 -4.33 -10.19 -3.86
N ALA A 130 -5.30 -11.01 -3.46
CA ALA A 130 -6.72 -10.65 -3.53
C ALA A 130 -6.99 -9.41 -2.68
N GLY A 131 -7.51 -8.34 -3.27
CA GLY A 131 -7.99 -7.16 -2.58
C GLY A 131 -9.40 -7.39 -2.03
N PHE A 132 -10.28 -6.40 -2.19
CA PHE A 132 -11.65 -6.46 -1.68
C PHE A 132 -12.66 -6.88 -2.75
N LEU A 133 -13.81 -7.38 -2.29
CA LEU A 133 -14.97 -7.62 -3.15
C LEU A 133 -15.66 -6.29 -3.45
N ALA A 134 -15.84 -5.98 -4.73
CA ALA A 134 -16.60 -4.84 -5.21
C ALA A 134 -17.89 -5.30 -5.91
N LYS A 135 -18.96 -4.50 -5.80
CA LYS A 135 -20.24 -4.74 -6.48
C LYS A 135 -20.57 -3.57 -7.39
N GLY A 136 -20.82 -3.87 -8.66
CA GLY A 136 -21.49 -2.97 -9.60
C GLY A 136 -22.97 -3.32 -9.74
N LYS A 137 -23.72 -2.54 -10.55
CA LYS A 137 -25.19 -2.67 -10.68
C LYS A 137 -25.72 -4.11 -10.84
N ASN A 138 -25.00 -5.02 -11.49
CA ASN A 138 -25.33 -6.45 -11.61
C ASN A 138 -24.09 -7.36 -11.71
N LYS A 139 -22.95 -6.93 -11.18
CA LYS A 139 -21.68 -7.63 -11.33
C LYS A 139 -20.90 -7.62 -10.02
N GLN A 140 -20.18 -8.71 -9.77
CA GLN A 140 -19.24 -8.81 -8.67
C GLN A 140 -17.84 -8.84 -9.25
N PHE A 141 -16.95 -8.10 -8.61
CA PHE A 141 -15.56 -8.01 -9.00
C PHE A 141 -14.68 -8.31 -7.79
N LEU A 142 -13.65 -9.11 -8.01
CA LEU A 142 -12.51 -9.10 -7.11
C LEU A 142 -11.58 -7.97 -7.54
N VAL A 143 -11.22 -7.09 -6.61
CA VAL A 143 -10.24 -6.02 -6.84
C VAL A 143 -8.85 -6.57 -6.54
N SER A 144 -7.86 -6.18 -7.34
CA SER A 144 -6.43 -6.43 -7.09
C SER A 144 -5.62 -5.21 -7.53
N ALA A 145 -4.30 -5.23 -7.37
CA ALA A 145 -3.43 -4.19 -7.92
C ALA A 145 -3.37 -4.29 -9.46
N GLY A 146 -3.16 -3.15 -10.13
CA GLY A 146 -3.10 -3.05 -11.58
C GLY A 146 -1.71 -3.35 -12.15
N HIS A 147 -0.64 -3.01 -11.42
CA HIS A 147 0.75 -3.13 -11.89
C HIS A 147 1.17 -4.56 -12.27
N TYR A 148 0.56 -5.58 -11.67
CA TYR A 148 0.82 -6.98 -12.04
C TYR A 148 0.31 -7.35 -13.43
N ILE A 149 -0.61 -6.57 -13.96
CA ILE A 149 -1.26 -6.77 -15.26
C ILE A 149 -0.80 -5.67 -16.22
N GLY A 150 -0.62 -4.45 -15.74
CA GLY A 150 -0.46 -3.24 -16.55
C GLY A 150 -1.79 -2.70 -17.05
N ASN A 151 -1.72 -1.70 -17.93
CA ASN A 151 -2.91 -1.03 -18.49
C ASN A 151 -3.65 -1.95 -19.47
N VAL A 152 -4.92 -2.24 -19.18
CA VAL A 152 -5.76 -3.08 -20.04
C VAL A 152 -7.15 -2.47 -20.19
N ASN A 153 -7.48 -2.16 -21.44
CA ASN A 153 -8.84 -1.88 -21.88
C ASN A 153 -9.24 -2.98 -22.88
N VAL A 154 -10.14 -3.88 -22.49
CA VAL A 154 -10.25 -5.28 -23.00
C VAL A 154 -10.94 -5.38 -24.37
N THR A 155 -10.63 -4.50 -25.32
CA THR A 155 -11.28 -4.56 -26.65
C THR A 155 -10.58 -5.49 -27.65
N LYS A 156 -9.30 -5.89 -27.45
CA LYS A 156 -8.56 -6.67 -28.47
C LYS A 156 -7.53 -7.71 -28.01
N SER A 157 -7.35 -7.99 -26.71
CA SER A 157 -6.30 -8.91 -26.22
C SER A 157 -6.85 -10.24 -25.68
N LYS A 158 -5.98 -11.28 -25.65
CA LYS A 158 -6.26 -12.58 -25.01
C LYS A 158 -6.82 -12.35 -23.59
N PRO A 159 -7.81 -13.15 -23.16
CA PRO A 159 -8.41 -13.00 -21.84
C PRO A 159 -7.36 -13.25 -20.75
N ARG A 160 -7.11 -12.21 -19.96
CA ARG A 160 -6.22 -12.23 -18.80
C ARG A 160 -7.00 -12.73 -17.58
N VAL A 161 -6.54 -13.80 -16.95
CA VAL A 161 -7.32 -14.50 -15.91
C VAL A 161 -6.53 -14.74 -14.64
N PHE A 162 -7.28 -14.81 -13.53
CA PHE A 162 -6.73 -15.09 -12.21
C PHE A 162 -7.18 -16.45 -11.69
N TYR A 163 -6.29 -17.09 -10.94
CA TYR A 163 -6.52 -18.39 -10.32
C TYR A 163 -6.23 -18.36 -8.82
N HIS A 164 -6.93 -19.21 -8.08
CA HIS A 164 -6.65 -19.55 -6.69
C HIS A 164 -6.02 -20.95 -6.61
N GLY A 165 -5.11 -21.15 -5.66
CA GLY A 165 -4.53 -22.45 -5.35
C GLY A 165 -3.15 -22.66 -5.96
N LEU A 166 -2.61 -23.87 -5.78
CA LEU A 166 -1.28 -24.23 -6.25
C LEU A 166 -1.25 -24.41 -7.77
N ASN A 167 -0.11 -24.13 -8.39
CA ASN A 167 0.09 -24.16 -9.85
C ASN A 167 -0.30 -25.50 -10.52
N ASN A 168 -0.38 -26.60 -9.77
CA ASN A 168 -0.74 -27.92 -10.30
C ASN A 168 -2.26 -28.19 -10.36
N LYS A 169 -3.09 -27.44 -9.63
CA LYS A 169 -4.57 -27.53 -9.65
C LYS A 169 -5.21 -26.13 -9.49
N PRO A 170 -4.92 -25.18 -10.40
CA PRO A 170 -5.43 -23.83 -10.27
C PRO A 170 -6.95 -23.79 -10.48
N LEU A 171 -7.66 -23.11 -9.58
CA LEU A 171 -9.10 -22.89 -9.69
C LEU A 171 -9.35 -21.48 -10.21
N LEU A 172 -10.07 -21.36 -11.34
CA LEU A 172 -10.36 -20.07 -11.97
C LEU A 172 -11.15 -19.16 -11.02
N ILE A 173 -10.62 -17.96 -10.76
CA ILE A 173 -11.32 -16.89 -10.04
C ILE A 173 -12.16 -16.07 -11.02
N GLY A 174 -11.56 -15.65 -12.14
CA GLY A 174 -12.25 -14.77 -13.08
C GLY A 174 -11.32 -14.11 -14.10
N LYS A 175 -11.91 -13.23 -14.90
CA LYS A 175 -11.23 -12.52 -16.01
C LYS A 175 -11.08 -11.04 -15.66
N VAL A 176 -9.91 -10.47 -15.96
CA VAL A 176 -9.67 -9.02 -15.86
C VAL A 176 -10.54 -8.31 -16.90
N VAL A 177 -11.38 -7.39 -16.43
CA VAL A 177 -12.23 -6.54 -17.28
C VAL A 177 -11.74 -5.10 -17.36
N TYR A 178 -10.91 -4.69 -16.40
CA TYR A 178 -10.31 -3.36 -16.35
C TYR A 178 -9.03 -3.42 -15.51
N SER A 179 -7.98 -2.73 -15.94
CA SER A 179 -6.76 -2.59 -15.15
C SER A 179 -6.08 -1.27 -15.50
N ILE A 180 -5.68 -0.53 -14.48
CA ILE A 180 -4.93 0.72 -14.59
C ILE A 180 -3.70 0.64 -13.69
N TRP A 181 -2.56 0.97 -14.27
CA TRP A 181 -1.27 1.13 -13.62
C TRP A 181 -0.69 2.46 -14.09
N SER A 182 -1.29 3.54 -13.59
CA SER A 182 -0.84 4.89 -13.85
C SER A 182 -1.20 5.74 -12.66
N ALA A 183 -0.20 6.35 -12.02
CA ALA A 183 -0.41 7.20 -10.85
C ALA A 183 -1.54 8.24 -11.12
N PRO A 184 -2.47 8.45 -10.18
CA PRO A 184 -2.49 7.90 -8.81
C PRO A 184 -3.17 6.52 -8.67
N TYR A 185 -3.56 5.87 -9.77
CA TYR A 185 -4.37 4.67 -9.75
C TYR A 185 -3.56 3.41 -10.07
N ASP A 186 -3.67 2.42 -9.18
CA ASP A 186 -3.07 1.11 -9.34
C ASP A 186 -4.05 0.03 -8.89
N PHE A 187 -5.00 -0.31 -9.78
CA PHE A 187 -6.00 -1.33 -9.49
C PHE A 187 -6.48 -2.07 -10.73
N SER A 188 -7.01 -3.27 -10.51
CA SER A 188 -7.66 -4.09 -11.50
C SER A 188 -8.98 -4.65 -10.99
N LEU A 189 -9.91 -4.82 -11.92
CA LEU A 189 -11.22 -5.42 -11.68
C LEU A 189 -11.28 -6.78 -12.37
N ILE A 190 -11.51 -7.83 -11.59
CA ILE A 190 -11.62 -9.21 -12.04
C ILE A 190 -13.09 -9.60 -11.97
N ASP A 191 -13.74 -9.77 -13.12
CA ASP A 191 -15.12 -10.26 -13.22
C ASP A 191 -15.16 -11.75 -12.85
N THR A 192 -15.91 -12.06 -11.80
CA THR A 192 -15.97 -13.40 -11.20
C THR A 192 -17.19 -14.19 -11.67
N LYS A 193 -17.86 -13.76 -12.76
CA LYS A 193 -19.00 -14.48 -13.33
C LYS A 193 -18.66 -15.92 -13.75
N SER A 194 -17.42 -16.15 -14.19
CA SER A 194 -16.93 -17.48 -14.60
C SER A 194 -16.10 -18.17 -13.52
N MET A 195 -16.26 -17.78 -12.25
CA MET A 195 -15.53 -18.37 -11.14
C MET A 195 -15.84 -19.86 -10.99
N ASN A 196 -14.83 -20.66 -10.65
CA ASN A 196 -14.99 -22.08 -10.40
C ASN A 196 -15.99 -22.32 -9.25
N ILE A 197 -16.90 -23.27 -9.43
CA ILE A 197 -17.97 -23.59 -8.48
C ILE A 197 -17.48 -23.98 -7.08
N ARG A 198 -16.21 -24.41 -6.94
CA ARG A 198 -15.60 -24.75 -5.65
C ARG A 198 -15.10 -23.52 -4.90
N LEU A 199 -15.03 -22.36 -5.54
CA LEU A 199 -14.59 -21.11 -4.93
C LEU A 199 -15.79 -20.29 -4.46
N LYS A 200 -15.62 -19.59 -3.34
CA LYS A 200 -16.57 -18.59 -2.85
C LYS A 200 -15.83 -17.34 -2.45
N LEU A 201 -16.15 -16.19 -3.06
CA LEU A 201 -15.61 -14.91 -2.61
C LEU A 201 -16.15 -14.58 -1.23
N SER A 202 -15.27 -14.06 -0.38
CA SER A 202 -15.61 -13.54 0.93
C SER A 202 -15.29 -12.05 0.99
N THR A 203 -16.07 -11.32 1.77
CA THR A 203 -15.77 -9.92 2.13
C THR A 203 -14.77 -9.83 3.29
N ASN A 204 -14.39 -10.95 3.89
CA ASN A 204 -13.52 -10.98 5.05
C ASN A 204 -12.04 -10.91 4.66
N ILE A 205 -11.24 -10.36 5.58
CA ILE A 205 -9.80 -10.23 5.44
C ILE A 205 -9.11 -11.43 6.10
N LYS A 206 -8.16 -12.03 5.40
CA LYS A 206 -7.32 -13.12 5.93
C LYS A 206 -6.51 -12.64 7.12
N ASN A 207 -6.65 -13.32 8.24
CA ASN A 207 -5.84 -13.09 9.44
C ASN A 207 -4.62 -14.03 9.47
N ARG A 208 -3.65 -13.76 10.34
CA ARG A 208 -2.53 -14.66 10.66
C ARG A 208 -2.88 -15.72 11.69
N PHE A 209 -3.77 -15.40 12.63
CA PHE A 209 -4.08 -16.28 13.75
C PHE A 209 -5.02 -17.42 13.34
N VAL A 210 -4.64 -18.66 13.66
CA VAL A 210 -5.43 -19.87 13.35
C VAL A 210 -6.77 -19.86 14.08
N SER A 211 -6.81 -19.35 15.31
CA SER A 211 -8.03 -19.26 16.13
C SER A 211 -9.05 -18.25 15.59
N TYR A 212 -8.61 -17.26 14.80
CA TYR A 212 -9.45 -16.23 14.20
C TYR A 212 -9.00 -15.97 12.76
N PRO A 213 -9.21 -16.91 11.84
CA PRO A 213 -8.58 -16.88 10.51
C PRO A 213 -9.10 -15.75 9.61
N GLU A 214 -10.20 -15.10 10.00
CA GLU A 214 -10.93 -14.10 9.22
C GLU A 214 -11.21 -12.86 10.08
N LEU A 215 -10.98 -11.67 9.53
CA LEU A 215 -11.43 -10.39 10.08
C LEU A 215 -12.63 -9.90 9.28
N ILE A 216 -13.67 -9.44 9.98
CA ILE A 216 -14.93 -9.00 9.39
C ILE A 216 -14.83 -7.51 9.05
N ILE A 217 -15.29 -7.14 7.85
CA ILE A 217 -15.49 -5.73 7.47
C ILE A 217 -16.90 -5.31 7.93
N GLU A 218 -16.98 -4.57 9.02
CA GLU A 218 -18.28 -4.18 9.62
C GLU A 218 -18.95 -2.98 8.93
N LYS A 219 -18.16 -2.07 8.36
CA LYS A 219 -18.64 -0.84 7.71
C LYS A 219 -18.04 -0.72 6.32
N ASN A 220 -18.80 -0.08 5.42
CA ASN A 220 -18.27 0.36 4.13
C ASN A 220 -17.04 1.25 4.39
N GLY A 221 -15.95 0.99 3.65
CA GLY A 221 -14.66 1.62 3.90
C GLY A 221 -14.78 3.15 4.01
N MET A 222 -14.19 3.72 5.06
CA MET A 222 -14.07 5.18 5.21
C MET A 222 -12.70 5.62 4.68
N PRO A 223 -12.65 6.61 3.77
CA PRO A 223 -11.39 7.26 3.42
C PRO A 223 -10.69 7.74 4.69
N GLN A 224 -9.41 7.41 4.84
CA GLN A 224 -8.58 7.87 5.93
C GLN A 224 -7.68 9.00 5.45
N SER A 225 -7.79 10.15 6.09
CA SER A 225 -6.97 11.35 5.85
C SER A 225 -6.26 11.83 7.12
N SER A 226 -6.38 11.08 8.21
CA SER A 226 -5.74 11.40 9.49
C SER A 226 -4.38 10.71 9.58
N HIS A 227 -3.37 11.47 9.97
CA HIS A 227 -2.12 10.89 10.43
C HIS A 227 -2.35 10.16 11.76
N ILE A 228 -1.49 9.19 12.05
CA ILE A 228 -1.47 8.33 13.25
C ILE A 228 -2.64 7.35 13.32
N THR A 229 -3.59 7.38 12.36
CA THR A 229 -4.61 6.34 12.26
C THR A 229 -3.96 4.97 12.15
N HIS A 230 -4.41 4.06 13.01
CA HIS A 230 -4.02 2.66 12.97
C HIS A 230 -4.62 1.99 11.73
N LEU A 231 -3.76 1.40 10.90
CA LEU A 231 -4.13 0.74 9.67
C LEU A 231 -3.46 -0.63 9.60
N CYS A 232 -4.26 -1.64 9.25
CA CYS A 232 -3.78 -2.98 8.97
C CYS A 232 -3.92 -3.28 7.48
N LYS A 233 -2.94 -4.02 6.95
CA LYS A 233 -3.03 -4.66 5.62
C LYS A 233 -2.87 -6.15 5.76
N SER A 234 -3.52 -6.92 4.89
CA SER A 234 -3.28 -8.35 4.75
C SER A 234 -2.81 -8.65 3.33
N GLY A 235 -1.72 -9.39 3.20
CA GLY A 235 -1.18 -9.80 1.91
C GLY A 235 -0.57 -11.19 1.90
N SER A 236 -0.39 -11.75 0.71
CA SER A 236 0.13 -13.11 0.55
C SER A 236 1.56 -13.27 1.08
N ALA A 237 2.40 -12.25 0.93
CA ALA A 237 3.82 -12.27 1.33
C ALA A 237 4.04 -11.94 2.82
N SER A 238 3.42 -10.86 3.32
CA SER A 238 3.66 -10.36 4.70
C SER A 238 2.55 -10.71 5.69
N HIS A 239 1.49 -11.38 5.24
CA HIS A 239 0.30 -11.66 6.04
C HIS A 239 -0.32 -10.38 6.61
N LEU A 240 -1.08 -10.50 7.70
CA LEU A 240 -1.63 -9.36 8.42
C LEU A 240 -0.48 -8.59 9.10
N THR A 241 -0.34 -7.32 8.75
CA THR A 241 0.59 -6.38 9.37
C THR A 241 -0.13 -5.08 9.65
N CYS A 242 0.12 -4.49 10.81
CA CYS A 242 -0.50 -3.23 11.21
C CYS A 242 0.56 -2.17 11.53
N GLY A 243 0.14 -0.91 11.50
CA GLY A 243 0.96 0.23 11.83
C GLY A 243 0.11 1.50 11.82
N ASN A 244 0.76 2.65 11.93
CA ASN A 244 0.08 3.94 11.92
C ASN A 244 0.44 4.72 10.66
N ILE A 245 -0.53 5.40 10.05
CA ILE A 245 -0.27 6.27 8.89
C ILE A 245 0.61 7.43 9.34
N ILE A 246 1.83 7.52 8.84
CA ILE A 246 2.74 8.61 9.21
C ILE A 246 2.81 9.70 8.15
N SER A 247 2.59 9.38 6.87
CA SER A 247 2.56 10.37 5.79
C SER A 247 1.55 10.01 4.70
N PHE A 248 0.96 11.05 4.11
CA PHE A 248 0.26 10.99 2.83
C PHE A 248 1.14 11.63 1.76
N ASN A 249 0.86 11.35 0.49
CA ASN A 249 1.57 11.91 -0.66
C ASN A 249 3.10 11.76 -0.60
N GLY A 250 3.57 10.64 -0.03
CA GLY A 250 4.98 10.31 -0.07
C GLY A 250 5.41 9.87 -1.46
N ALA A 251 6.68 9.50 -1.57
CA ALA A 251 7.23 8.86 -2.75
C ALA A 251 8.13 7.68 -2.42
N PHE A 252 8.26 6.78 -3.38
CA PHE A 252 9.07 5.56 -3.27
C PHE A 252 9.73 5.25 -4.61
N VAL A 253 10.99 4.85 -4.58
CA VAL A 253 11.72 4.37 -5.75
C VAL A 253 11.68 2.85 -5.77
N SER A 254 11.10 2.25 -6.82
CA SER A 254 11.00 0.79 -6.95
C SER A 254 12.37 0.12 -7.17
N GLU A 255 12.38 -1.21 -7.09
CA GLU A 255 13.56 -2.01 -7.44
C GLU A 255 14.04 -1.74 -8.86
N GLN A 256 13.13 -1.43 -9.78
CA GLN A 256 13.40 -1.10 -11.18
C GLN A 256 13.86 0.36 -11.38
N GLY A 257 13.95 1.15 -10.31
CA GLY A 257 14.32 2.56 -10.37
C GLY A 257 13.19 3.46 -10.86
N GLU A 258 11.93 3.07 -10.72
CA GLU A 258 10.79 3.94 -11.06
C GLU A 258 10.33 4.72 -9.83
N LEU A 259 10.08 6.02 -9.99
CA LEU A 259 9.60 6.87 -8.90
C LEU A 259 8.06 6.88 -8.86
N TYR A 260 7.52 6.38 -7.76
CA TYR A 260 6.10 6.43 -7.43
C TYR A 260 5.83 7.58 -6.47
N THR A 261 4.82 8.39 -6.76
CA THR A 261 4.38 9.50 -5.89
C THR A 261 2.92 9.32 -5.49
N GLY A 262 2.46 10.05 -4.47
CA GLY A 262 1.09 9.95 -3.99
C GLY A 262 0.85 8.75 -3.06
N ILE A 263 1.91 8.13 -2.54
CA ILE A 263 1.79 6.93 -1.69
C ILE A 263 1.45 7.28 -0.24
N ILE A 264 0.81 6.33 0.45
CA ILE A 264 0.58 6.39 1.89
C ILE A 264 1.70 5.61 2.58
N ILE A 265 2.35 6.22 3.56
CA ILE A 265 3.45 5.61 4.31
C ILE A 265 2.96 5.26 5.71
N ILE A 266 3.16 3.99 6.08
CA ILE A 266 2.72 3.42 7.35
C ILE A 266 3.96 3.01 8.13
N TYR A 267 4.09 3.52 9.35
CA TYR A 267 5.15 3.08 10.27
C TYR A 267 4.64 1.90 11.09
N ARG A 268 5.43 0.82 11.15
CA ARG A 268 5.07 -0.37 11.89
C ARG A 268 5.26 -0.13 13.38
N SER A 269 4.18 0.10 14.10
CA SER A 269 4.17 0.11 15.56
C SER A 269 4.20 -1.34 16.05
N PHE A 270 5.26 -1.73 16.75
CA PHE A 270 5.24 -2.92 17.59
C PHE A 270 4.48 -2.57 18.87
N SER A 271 3.21 -2.88 18.93
CA SER A 271 2.45 -2.93 20.18
C SER A 271 2.08 -4.39 20.42
N TRP A 272 2.65 -4.97 21.47
CA TRP A 272 2.33 -6.28 22.00
C TRP A 272 0.94 -6.29 22.62
#